data_AF-A0A645AN80-F1
#
_entry.id   AF-A0A645AN80-F1
#
_cell.length_a   1.000
_cell.length_b   1.000
_cell.length_c   1.000
_cell.angle_alpha   90.00
_cell.angle_beta   90.00
_cell.angle_gamma   90.00
#
_symmetry.space_group_name_H-M   'P 1'
#
loop_
_entity.id
_entity.type
_entity.pdbx_description
1 polymer ?
#
loop_
_entity_poly.entity_id
_entity_poly.type
_entity_poly.pdbx_seq_one_letter_code
_entity_poly.pdbx_strand_id
1 'polypeptide(L)'
;MSEDLTDYFASLGLKVRYLHSEIDTIERVELLRDLRLGVFDVLVGINLLREGLDLPEVSLIAILDADKIGFLRSATSLVQIIGRAARNSEGKVIMYADRMSYAMEEAIGETNRRRAIQTAYNEAHGITPTTIVKAVQDIIEREREETKEIQKQDLSILKGGFNLLNANERKKYIKALEKEMLQAAKNLEFERAAIIRDEMQAVRDGQYIS
;
A
#
# COMPACT_ATOMS: atom_id res chain seq x y z
N MET A 1 13.70 -6.21 -16.39
CA MET A 1 12.51 -7.07 -16.63
C MET A 1 11.20 -6.33 -16.35
N SER A 2 10.93 -5.87 -15.13
CA SER A 2 9.65 -5.18 -14.83
C SER A 2 9.50 -3.84 -15.55
N GLU A 3 10.57 -3.06 -15.65
CA GLU A 3 10.63 -1.83 -16.46
C GLU A 3 10.44 -2.15 -17.94
N ASP A 4 11.25 -3.05 -18.50
CA ASP A 4 11.14 -3.48 -19.91
C ASP A 4 9.74 -3.99 -20.27
N LEU A 5 9.09 -4.74 -19.38
CA LEU A 5 7.72 -5.23 -19.59
C LEU A 5 6.70 -4.08 -19.56
N THR A 6 6.90 -3.10 -18.69
CA THR A 6 6.08 -1.90 -18.62
C THR A 6 6.20 -1.12 -19.92
N ASP A 7 7.43 -0.89 -20.41
CA ASP A 7 7.69 -0.20 -21.67
C ASP A 7 7.10 -0.96 -22.85
N TYR A 8 7.19 -2.29 -22.85
CA TYR A 8 6.58 -3.13 -23.87
C TYR A 8 5.05 -2.99 -23.88
N PHE A 9 4.39 -3.08 -22.72
CA PHE A 9 2.94 -2.88 -22.64
C PHE A 9 2.52 -1.47 -23.03
N ALA A 10 3.28 -0.45 -22.64
CA ALA A 10 3.05 0.92 -23.07
C ALA A 10 3.18 1.06 -24.60
N SER A 11 4.15 0.38 -25.23
CA SER A 11 4.33 0.38 -26.68
C SER A 11 3.16 -0.26 -27.44
N LEU A 12 2.45 -1.19 -26.80
CA LEU A 12 1.22 -1.80 -27.31
C LEU A 12 -0.03 -0.95 -27.07
N GLY A 13 0.11 0.23 -26.47
CA GLY A 13 -1.00 1.13 -26.17
C GLY A 13 -1.79 0.76 -24.92
N LEU A 14 -1.30 -0.17 -24.09
CA LEU A 14 -1.93 -0.49 -22.80
C LEU A 14 -1.61 0.60 -21.78
N LYS A 15 -2.61 0.97 -20.98
CA LYS A 15 -2.40 1.89 -19.86
C LYS A 15 -1.76 1.10 -18.72
N VAL A 16 -0.45 1.25 -18.56
CA VAL A 16 0.35 0.51 -17.60
C VAL A 16 1.15 1.45 -16.69
N ARG A 17 1.37 1.03 -15.45
CA ARG A 17 2.28 1.67 -14.49
C ARG A 17 3.20 0.63 -13.86
N TYR A 18 4.42 1.07 -13.55
CA TYR A 18 5.41 0.28 -12.83
C TYR A 18 5.45 0.70 -11.36
N LEU A 19 5.42 -0.29 -10.46
CA LEU A 19 5.64 -0.11 -9.02
C LEU A 19 7.05 -0.62 -8.65
N HIS A 20 8.00 0.31 -8.48
CA HIS A 20 9.33 0.00 -7.98
C HIS A 20 9.37 -0.06 -6.45
N SER A 21 10.40 -0.70 -5.90
CA SER A 21 10.54 -0.94 -4.45
C SER A 21 10.87 0.31 -3.63
N GLU A 22 11.31 1.38 -4.28
CA GLU A 22 11.75 2.64 -3.67
C GLU A 22 10.68 3.74 -3.69
N ILE A 23 9.46 3.42 -4.15
CA ILE A 23 8.32 4.36 -4.12
C ILE A 23 7.94 4.67 -2.67
N ASP A 24 7.73 5.95 -2.39
CA ASP A 24 7.24 6.45 -1.11
C ASP A 24 5.80 5.98 -0.86
N THR A 25 5.41 5.85 0.42
CA THR A 25 4.08 5.33 0.80
C THR A 25 2.95 6.13 0.15
N ILE A 26 3.08 7.45 0.06
CA ILE A 26 2.06 8.33 -0.54
C ILE A 26 1.88 8.04 -2.03
N GLU A 27 2.98 7.99 -2.77
CA GLU A 27 2.94 7.72 -4.21
C GLU A 27 2.37 6.31 -4.49
N ARG A 28 2.67 5.32 -3.64
CA ARG A 28 2.05 3.98 -3.73
C ARG A 28 0.52 4.06 -3.61
N VAL A 29 0.01 4.83 -2.67
CA VAL A 29 -1.45 4.98 -2.45
C VAL A 29 -2.11 5.66 -3.64
N GLU A 30 -1.49 6.70 -4.17
CA GLU A 30 -1.98 7.39 -5.37
C GLU A 30 -2.03 6.44 -6.57
N LEU A 31 -0.99 5.65 -6.76
CA LEU A 31 -0.88 4.69 -7.85
C LEU A 31 -1.93 3.57 -7.73
N LEU A 32 -2.18 3.07 -6.51
CA LEU A 32 -3.26 2.09 -6.27
C LEU A 32 -4.65 2.69 -6.47
N ARG A 33 -4.86 3.94 -6.05
CA ARG A 33 -6.11 4.65 -6.32
C ARG A 33 -6.36 4.82 -7.81
N ASP A 34 -5.35 5.24 -8.55
CA ASP A 34 -5.44 5.45 -9.99
C ASP A 34 -5.78 4.16 -10.73
N LEU A 35 -5.26 3.02 -10.26
CA LEU A 35 -5.69 1.70 -10.73
C LEU A 35 -7.19 1.44 -10.46
N ARG A 36 -7.67 1.72 -9.25
CA ARG A 36 -9.10 1.56 -8.90
C ARG A 36 -10.02 2.49 -9.70
N LEU A 37 -9.54 3.69 -10.03
CA LEU A 37 -10.27 4.68 -10.84
C LEU A 37 -10.22 4.35 -12.35
N GLY A 38 -9.44 3.37 -12.78
CA GLY A 38 -9.26 3.04 -14.21
C GLY A 38 -8.46 4.10 -14.97
N VAL A 39 -7.63 4.89 -14.28
CA VAL A 39 -6.65 5.78 -14.92
C VAL A 39 -5.66 4.94 -15.73
N PHE A 40 -5.34 3.75 -15.23
CA PHE A 40 -4.61 2.71 -15.95
C PHE A 40 -5.18 1.32 -15.60
N ASP A 41 -4.87 0.33 -16.42
CA ASP A 41 -5.49 -1.00 -16.38
C ASP A 41 -4.51 -2.08 -15.86
N VAL A 42 -3.20 -1.84 -15.97
CA VAL A 42 -2.16 -2.82 -15.64
C VAL A 42 -1.13 -2.25 -14.67
N LEU A 43 -0.89 -2.97 -13.57
CA LEU A 43 0.17 -2.69 -12.61
C LEU A 43 1.27 -3.76 -12.69
N VAL A 44 2.50 -3.37 -12.99
CA VAL A 44 3.66 -4.27 -13.00
C VAL A 44 4.51 -3.99 -11.77
N GLY A 45 4.96 -5.02 -11.05
CA GLY A 45 5.83 -4.84 -9.89
C GLY A 45 6.50 -6.13 -9.43
N ILE A 46 7.60 -5.99 -8.69
CA ILE A 46 8.42 -7.11 -8.21
C ILE A 46 7.81 -7.72 -6.94
N ASN A 47 7.45 -6.85 -5.99
CA ASN A 47 6.73 -7.22 -4.79
C ASN A 47 5.53 -6.28 -4.63
N LEU A 48 4.45 -6.64 -5.32
CA LEU A 48 3.17 -5.96 -5.18
C LEU A 48 2.57 -6.16 -3.78
N LEU A 49 3.14 -7.05 -2.95
CA LEU A 49 2.63 -7.40 -1.64
C LEU A 49 3.33 -6.63 -0.51
N ARG A 50 2.67 -5.55 -0.10
CA ARG A 50 2.65 -5.15 1.31
C ARG A 50 1.21 -5.29 1.83
N GLU A 51 1.05 -5.30 3.13
CA GLU A 51 -0.25 -5.16 3.78
C GLU A 51 -0.99 -3.97 3.15
N GLY A 52 -2.29 -4.11 2.82
CA GLY A 52 -3.10 -2.99 2.31
C GLY A 52 -3.59 -3.03 0.85
N LEU A 53 -3.12 -3.93 -0.03
CA LEU A 53 -3.75 -4.07 -1.36
C LEU A 53 -5.07 -4.86 -1.27
N ASP A 54 -6.17 -4.13 -1.12
CA ASP A 54 -7.55 -4.63 -1.28
C ASP A 54 -8.15 -3.99 -2.54
N LEU A 55 -7.99 -4.67 -3.69
CA LEU A 55 -8.40 -4.19 -5.01
C LEU A 55 -9.49 -5.11 -5.58
N PRO A 56 -10.78 -4.89 -5.24
CA PRO A 56 -11.88 -5.70 -5.78
C PRO A 56 -12.00 -5.59 -7.31
N GLU A 57 -11.44 -4.55 -7.92
CA GLU A 57 -11.43 -4.33 -9.37
C GLU A 57 -10.46 -5.27 -10.12
N VAL A 58 -9.48 -5.85 -9.42
CA VAL A 58 -8.48 -6.74 -10.04
C VAL A 58 -9.06 -8.14 -10.20
N SER A 59 -9.29 -8.55 -11.46
CA SER A 59 -9.75 -9.90 -11.80
C SER A 59 -8.64 -10.85 -12.22
N LEU A 60 -7.45 -10.36 -12.57
CA LEU A 60 -6.35 -11.18 -13.05
C LEU A 60 -5.03 -10.82 -12.38
N ILE A 61 -4.31 -11.84 -11.90
CA ILE A 61 -2.92 -11.73 -11.48
C ILE A 61 -2.06 -12.66 -12.32
N ALA A 62 -1.01 -12.11 -12.95
CA ALA A 62 -0.01 -12.87 -13.67
C ALA A 62 1.30 -12.90 -12.88
N ILE A 63 1.78 -14.10 -12.55
CA ILE A 63 3.06 -14.34 -11.88
C ILE A 63 4.05 -14.85 -12.92
N LEU A 64 4.98 -13.99 -13.32
CA LEU A 64 6.10 -14.38 -14.16
C LEU A 64 7.16 -15.10 -13.34
N ASP A 65 7.88 -16.03 -13.97
CA ASP A 65 8.96 -16.79 -13.33
C ASP A 65 8.50 -17.45 -12.01
N ALA A 66 7.35 -18.12 -12.06
CA ALA A 66 6.70 -18.69 -10.87
C ALA A 66 7.47 -19.90 -10.29
N ASP A 67 8.34 -20.53 -11.08
CA ASP A 67 9.14 -21.70 -10.72
C ASP A 67 10.55 -21.38 -10.21
N LYS A 68 10.94 -20.10 -10.20
CA LYS A 68 12.24 -19.68 -9.68
C LYS A 68 12.26 -19.79 -8.17
N ILE A 69 13.40 -20.23 -7.65
CA ILE A 69 13.59 -20.37 -6.21
C ILE A 69 13.99 -19.02 -5.64
N GLY A 70 13.27 -18.56 -4.62
CA GLY A 70 13.57 -17.32 -3.93
C GLY A 70 12.47 -16.93 -2.96
N PHE A 71 12.73 -15.90 -2.16
CA PHE A 71 11.79 -15.40 -1.16
C PHE A 71 10.40 -15.06 -1.73
N LEU A 72 10.37 -14.43 -2.91
CA LEU A 72 9.14 -14.02 -3.59
C LEU A 72 8.34 -15.18 -4.22
N ARG A 73 8.87 -16.40 -4.15
CA ARG A 73 8.30 -17.61 -4.76
C ARG A 73 8.23 -18.78 -3.77
N SER A 74 8.29 -18.50 -2.47
CA SER A 74 7.92 -19.47 -1.44
C SER A 74 6.42 -19.79 -1.53
N ALA A 75 6.01 -20.94 -1.00
CA ALA A 75 4.60 -21.32 -0.94
C ALA A 75 3.76 -20.24 -0.25
N THR A 76 4.27 -19.68 0.86
CA THR A 76 3.63 -18.59 1.61
C THR A 76 3.44 -17.33 0.75
N SER A 77 4.48 -16.90 0.04
CA SER A 77 4.41 -15.74 -0.86
C SER A 77 3.41 -15.98 -1.98
N LEU A 78 3.44 -17.15 -2.63
CA LEU A 78 2.50 -17.48 -3.70
C LEU A 78 1.05 -17.50 -3.22
N VAL A 79 0.77 -18.10 -2.05
CA VAL A 79 -0.57 -18.09 -1.45
C VAL A 79 -1.04 -16.66 -1.16
N GLN A 80 -0.17 -15.79 -0.66
CA GLN A 80 -0.50 -14.39 -0.42
C GLN A 80 -0.80 -13.63 -1.73
N ILE A 81 -0.03 -13.88 -2.80
CA ILE A 81 -0.28 -13.28 -4.12
C ILE A 81 -1.65 -13.75 -4.64
N ILE A 82 -1.91 -15.06 -4.61
CA ILE A 82 -3.19 -15.63 -5.06
C ILE A 82 -4.36 -15.03 -4.29
N GLY A 83 -4.22 -14.86 -2.98
CA GLY A 83 -5.26 -14.30 -2.11
C GLY A 83 -5.69 -12.87 -2.49
N ARG A 84 -4.86 -12.12 -3.23
CA ARG A 84 -5.24 -10.79 -3.74
C ARG A 84 -6.30 -10.86 -4.84
N ALA A 85 -6.25 -11.89 -5.69
CA ALA A 85 -7.28 -12.11 -6.72
C ALA A 85 -8.63 -12.56 -6.11
N ALA A 86 -8.64 -13.06 -4.87
CA ALA A 86 -9.84 -13.58 -4.22
C ALA A 86 -10.87 -12.50 -3.81
N ARG A 87 -10.57 -11.22 -4.05
CA ARG A 87 -11.49 -10.09 -3.79
C ARG A 87 -12.48 -9.85 -4.93
N ASN A 88 -12.25 -10.46 -6.09
CA ASN A 88 -13.11 -10.39 -7.26
C ASN A 88 -13.77 -11.76 -7.52
N SER A 89 -15.06 -11.76 -7.87
CA SER A 89 -15.81 -12.99 -8.18
C SER A 89 -15.24 -13.75 -9.37
N GLU A 90 -14.63 -13.04 -10.33
CA GLU A 90 -13.94 -13.58 -11.50
C GLU A 90 -12.42 -13.67 -11.30
N GLY A 91 -11.96 -13.60 -10.06
CA GLY A 91 -10.56 -13.65 -9.69
C GLY A 91 -9.83 -14.87 -10.26
N LYS A 92 -8.80 -14.60 -11.07
CA LYS A 92 -7.95 -15.61 -11.72
C LYS A 92 -6.48 -15.31 -11.51
N VAL A 93 -5.69 -16.38 -11.39
CA VAL A 93 -4.22 -16.30 -11.30
C VAL A 93 -3.62 -17.15 -12.42
N ILE A 94 -2.64 -16.59 -13.13
CA ILE A 94 -1.84 -17.29 -14.13
C ILE A 94 -0.39 -17.31 -13.62
N MET A 95 0.18 -18.50 -13.52
CA MET A 95 1.59 -18.69 -13.18
C MET A 95 2.35 -19.13 -14.42
N TYR A 96 3.29 -18.31 -14.87
CA TYR A 96 4.19 -18.66 -15.97
C TYR A 96 5.44 -19.32 -15.40
N ALA A 97 5.68 -20.56 -15.81
CA ALA A 97 6.75 -21.41 -15.30
C ALA A 97 7.13 -22.44 -16.36
N ASP A 98 8.40 -22.86 -16.37
CA ASP A 98 8.86 -23.94 -17.23
C ASP A 98 8.57 -25.31 -16.59
N ARG A 99 8.53 -25.36 -15.25
CA ARG A 99 8.24 -26.58 -14.48
C ARG A 99 7.36 -26.31 -13.26
N MET A 100 6.65 -27.34 -12.82
CA MET A 100 5.96 -27.29 -11.53
C MET A 100 6.99 -27.35 -10.39
N SER A 101 7.01 -26.34 -9.52
CA SER A 101 7.84 -26.33 -8.32
C SER A 101 7.06 -26.80 -7.09
N TYR A 102 7.74 -27.29 -6.06
CA TYR A 102 7.10 -27.68 -4.79
C TYR A 102 6.26 -26.55 -4.17
N ALA A 103 6.79 -25.32 -4.21
CA ALA A 103 6.07 -24.14 -3.70
C ALA A 103 4.78 -23.86 -4.49
N MET A 104 4.79 -24.09 -5.80
CA MET A 104 3.60 -23.97 -6.63
C MET A 104 2.59 -25.08 -6.33
N GLU A 105 3.04 -26.34 -6.21
CA GLU A 105 2.16 -27.46 -5.86
C GLU A 105 1.43 -27.21 -4.54
N GLU A 106 2.17 -26.78 -3.52
CA GLU A 106 1.60 -26.46 -2.21
C GLU A 106 0.60 -25.30 -2.29
N ALA A 107 0.98 -24.20 -2.96
CA ALA A 107 0.10 -23.03 -3.09
C ALA A 107 -1.17 -23.31 -3.90
N ILE A 108 -1.05 -24.05 -5.02
CA ILE A 108 -2.18 -24.45 -5.86
C ILE A 108 -3.07 -25.45 -5.11
N GLY A 109 -2.48 -26.42 -4.42
CA GLY A 109 -3.20 -27.40 -3.61
C GLY A 109 -4.03 -26.73 -2.51
N GLU A 110 -3.44 -25.82 -1.75
CA GLU A 110 -4.15 -25.08 -0.70
C GLU A 110 -5.25 -24.18 -1.26
N THR A 111 -4.99 -23.53 -2.40
CA THR A 111 -6.00 -22.71 -3.09
C THR A 111 -7.20 -23.54 -3.53
N ASN A 112 -6.97 -24.70 -4.16
CA ASN A 112 -8.02 -25.59 -4.63
C ASN A 112 -8.81 -26.19 -3.46
N ARG A 113 -8.11 -26.59 -2.38
CA ARG A 113 -8.75 -27.07 -1.16
C ARG A 113 -9.70 -26.03 -0.58
N ARG A 114 -9.25 -24.77 -0.42
CA ARG A 114 -10.10 -23.68 0.11
C ARG A 114 -11.28 -23.39 -0.79
N ARG A 115 -11.06 -23.33 -2.11
CA ARG A 115 -12.12 -23.07 -3.09
C ARG A 115 -13.19 -24.16 -3.06
N ALA A 116 -12.81 -25.43 -2.96
CA ALA A 116 -13.77 -26.54 -2.88
C ALA A 116 -14.67 -26.44 -1.64
N ILE A 117 -14.10 -26.10 -0.47
CA ILE A 117 -14.87 -25.89 0.77
C ILE A 117 -15.83 -24.71 0.61
N GLN A 118 -15.36 -23.60 0.03
CA GLN A 118 -16.17 -22.40 -0.21
C GLN A 118 -17.33 -22.67 -1.18
N THR A 119 -17.07 -23.37 -2.28
CA THR A 119 -18.10 -23.74 -3.26
C THR A 119 -19.17 -24.63 -2.62
N ALA A 120 -18.76 -25.68 -1.88
CA ALA A 120 -19.71 -26.56 -1.19
C ALA A 120 -20.55 -25.81 -0.16
N TYR A 121 -19.94 -24.89 0.60
CA TYR A 121 -20.67 -24.03 1.54
C TYR A 121 -21.67 -23.13 0.81
N ASN A 122 -21.26 -22.50 -0.29
CA ASN A 122 -22.11 -21.61 -1.07
C ASN A 122 -23.31 -22.36 -1.67
N GLU A 123 -23.09 -23.54 -2.24
CA GLU A 123 -24.16 -24.40 -2.77
C GLU A 123 -25.15 -24.81 -1.69
N ALA A 124 -24.66 -25.22 -0.53
CA ALA A 124 -25.51 -25.63 0.60
C ALA A 124 -26.36 -24.48 1.16
N HIS A 125 -25.92 -23.23 1.02
CA HIS A 125 -26.59 -22.05 1.56
C HIS A 125 -27.24 -21.16 0.49
N GLY A 126 -27.18 -21.54 -0.80
CA GLY A 126 -27.70 -20.75 -1.91
C GLY A 126 -26.99 -19.39 -2.10
N ILE A 127 -25.71 -19.29 -1.74
CA ILE A 127 -24.93 -18.05 -1.85
C ILE A 127 -24.35 -17.93 -3.26
N THR A 128 -24.62 -16.82 -3.95
CA THR A 128 -23.97 -16.49 -5.23
C THR A 128 -22.78 -15.58 -4.97
N PRO A 129 -21.54 -15.97 -5.33
CA PRO A 129 -20.36 -15.13 -5.16
C PRO A 129 -20.53 -13.80 -5.89
N THR A 130 -20.40 -12.69 -5.16
CA THR A 130 -20.52 -11.35 -5.72
C THR A 130 -19.35 -10.50 -5.26
N THR A 131 -18.77 -9.71 -6.16
CA THR A 131 -17.67 -8.79 -5.82
C THR A 131 -18.17 -7.68 -4.90
N ILE A 132 -17.44 -7.41 -3.83
CA ILE A 132 -17.77 -6.31 -2.91
C ILE A 132 -17.37 -4.99 -3.58
N VAL A 133 -18.34 -4.09 -3.76
CA VAL A 133 -18.06 -2.72 -4.24
C VAL A 133 -17.76 -1.85 -3.02
N LYS A 134 -16.52 -1.36 -2.91
CA LYS A 134 -16.09 -0.39 -1.89
C LYS A 134 -15.85 0.97 -2.53
N ALA A 135 -16.21 2.06 -1.86
CA ALA A 135 -15.88 3.40 -2.33
C ALA A 135 -14.35 3.59 -2.43
N VAL A 136 -13.91 4.39 -3.40
CA VAL A 136 -12.48 4.68 -3.62
C VAL A 136 -11.97 5.76 -2.66
N GLN A 137 -12.84 6.64 -2.17
CA GLN A 137 -12.50 7.74 -1.24
C GLN A 137 -12.04 7.24 0.14
N ASP A 138 -12.60 6.13 0.63
CA ASP A 138 -12.33 5.62 1.98
C ASP A 138 -10.86 5.24 2.24
N ILE A 139 -10.09 4.92 1.19
CA ILE A 139 -8.68 4.49 1.34
C ILE A 139 -7.76 5.68 1.60
N ILE A 140 -7.91 6.77 0.84
CA ILE A 140 -7.04 7.95 1.03
C ILE A 140 -7.32 8.60 2.36
N GLU A 141 -8.60 8.74 2.74
CA GLU A 141 -8.97 9.40 4.00
C GLU A 141 -8.43 8.62 5.19
N ARG A 142 -8.59 7.28 5.18
CA ARG A 142 -8.10 6.42 6.26
C ARG A 142 -6.57 6.41 6.36
N GLU A 143 -5.84 6.29 5.25
CA GLU A 143 -4.38 6.31 5.29
C GLU A 143 -3.82 7.72 5.60
N ARG A 144 -4.50 8.79 5.17
CA ARG A 144 -4.17 10.16 5.59
C ARG A 144 -4.42 10.37 7.08
N GLU A 145 -5.50 9.81 7.63
CA GLU A 145 -5.77 9.85 9.06
C GLU A 145 -4.71 9.09 9.85
N GLU A 146 -4.37 7.86 9.46
CA GLU A 146 -3.31 7.07 10.10
C GLU A 146 -1.94 7.76 10.00
N THR A 147 -1.60 8.33 8.84
CA THR A 147 -0.35 9.08 8.64
C THR A 147 -0.32 10.35 9.49
N LYS A 148 -1.45 11.07 9.60
CA LYS A 148 -1.56 12.24 10.49
C LYS A 148 -1.46 11.86 11.95
N GLU A 149 -2.01 10.72 12.37
CA GLU A 149 -1.88 10.23 13.75
C GLU A 149 -0.43 9.90 14.10
N ILE A 150 0.29 9.21 13.21
CA ILE A 150 1.72 8.91 13.39
C ILE A 150 2.53 10.21 13.51
N GLN A 151 2.31 11.16 12.59
CA GLN A 151 3.02 12.46 12.64
C GLN A 151 2.70 13.26 13.92
N LYS A 152 1.45 13.21 14.41
CA LYS A 152 1.09 13.82 15.69
C LYS A 152 1.75 13.12 16.89
N GLN A 153 1.89 11.80 16.85
CA GLN A 153 2.62 11.06 17.89
C GLN A 153 4.10 11.43 17.92
N ASP A 154 4.77 11.51 16.76
CA ASP A 154 6.16 11.95 16.65
C ASP A 154 6.35 13.35 17.24
N LEU A 155 5.46 14.28 16.90
CA LEU A 155 5.47 15.64 17.45
C LEU A 155 5.22 15.67 18.96
N SER A 156 4.33 14.81 19.47
CA SER A 156 4.07 14.68 20.92
C SER A 156 5.28 14.13 21.68
N ILE A 157 6.01 13.17 21.11
CA ILE A 157 7.25 12.65 21.69
C ILE A 157 8.33 13.74 21.71
N LEU A 158 8.47 14.47 20.61
CA LEU A 158 9.39 15.61 20.51
C LEU A 158 9.05 16.67 21.56
N LYS A 159 7.75 16.98 21.73
CA LYS A 159 7.22 17.93 22.72
C LYS A 159 7.52 17.51 24.16
N GLY A 160 7.36 16.22 24.48
CA GLY A 160 7.63 15.65 25.80
C GLY A 160 9.09 15.80 26.26
N GLY A 161 10.03 16.04 25.34
CA GLY A 161 11.44 16.31 25.63
C GLY A 161 11.75 17.75 26.06
N PHE A 162 10.78 18.67 26.05
CA PHE A 162 10.99 20.09 26.38
C PHE A 162 9.96 20.60 27.37
N ASN A 163 10.39 21.37 28.38
CA ASN A 163 9.47 22.09 29.26
C ASN A 163 9.02 23.39 28.60
N LEU A 164 7.82 23.36 28.01
CA LEU A 164 7.22 24.51 27.35
C LEU A 164 6.80 25.63 28.31
N LEU A 165 6.91 25.47 29.64
CA LEU A 165 6.74 26.61 30.56
C LEU A 165 8.00 27.49 30.61
N ASN A 166 9.16 26.93 30.25
CA ASN A 166 10.42 27.66 30.19
C ASN A 166 10.62 28.35 28.83
N ALA A 167 10.79 29.68 28.84
CA ALA A 167 10.97 30.47 27.63
C ALA A 167 12.22 30.08 26.80
N ASN A 168 13.29 29.59 27.44
CA ASN A 168 14.49 29.15 26.74
C ASN A 168 14.31 27.78 26.07
N GLU A 169 13.60 26.86 26.71
CA GLU A 169 13.32 25.55 26.13
C GLU A 169 12.29 25.62 25.01
N ARG A 170 11.29 26.52 25.13
CA ARG A 170 10.37 26.86 24.04
C ARG A 170 11.10 27.30 22.78
N LYS A 171 12.09 28.19 22.91
CA LYS A 171 12.91 28.64 21.77
C LYS A 171 13.73 27.51 21.15
N LYS A 172 14.22 26.57 21.96
CA LYS A 172 14.94 25.39 21.47
C LYS A 172 14.01 24.44 20.72
N TYR A 173 12.80 24.22 21.23
CA TYR A 173 11.78 23.40 20.58
C TYR A 173 11.35 23.98 19.23
N ILE A 174 11.05 25.29 19.17
CA ILE A 174 10.72 25.97 17.90
C ILE A 174 11.86 25.83 16.88
N LYS A 175 13.12 25.95 17.30
CA LYS A 175 14.28 25.75 16.41
C LYS A 175 14.40 24.30 15.92
N ALA A 176 14.06 23.32 16.76
CA ALA A 176 14.05 21.92 16.35
C ALA A 176 12.96 21.65 15.30
N LEU A 177 11.74 22.15 15.54
CA LEU A 177 10.64 22.08 14.57
C LEU A 177 10.97 22.79 13.25
N GLU A 178 11.59 23.98 13.32
CA GLU A 178 11.99 24.72 12.11
C GLU A 178 12.98 23.93 11.25
N LYS A 179 13.95 23.24 11.89
CA LYS A 179 14.91 22.37 11.20
C LYS A 179 14.21 21.16 10.56
N GLU A 180 13.26 20.56 11.26
CA GLU A 180 12.49 19.41 10.76
C GLU A 180 11.57 19.80 9.60
N MET A 181 10.90 20.96 9.69
CA MET A 181 10.07 21.52 8.61
C MET A 181 10.89 21.79 7.35
N LEU A 182 12.07 22.39 7.49
CA LEU A 182 12.99 22.64 6.37
C LEU A 182 13.47 21.34 5.72
N GLN A 183 13.68 20.29 6.52
CA GLN A 183 14.06 18.98 6.00
C GLN A 183 12.89 18.33 5.25
N ALA A 184 11.68 18.37 5.80
CA ALA A 184 10.47 17.88 5.14
C ALA A 184 10.22 18.61 3.81
N ALA A 185 10.38 19.94 3.76
CA ALA A 185 10.25 20.72 2.54
C ALA A 185 11.31 20.36 1.48
N LYS A 186 12.55 20.06 1.90
CA LYS A 186 13.61 19.57 0.99
C LYS A 186 13.31 18.19 0.42
N ASN A 187 12.65 17.34 1.20
CA ASN A 187 12.21 16.02 0.79
C ASN A 187 10.89 16.04 0.00
N LEU A 188 10.34 17.23 -0.31
CA LEU A 188 9.03 17.40 -0.97
C LEU A 188 7.83 16.89 -0.14
N GLU A 189 8.01 16.68 1.16
CA GLU A 189 6.97 16.26 2.12
C GLU A 189 6.14 17.49 2.58
N PHE A 190 5.43 18.14 1.66
CA PHE A 190 4.75 19.42 1.92
C PHE A 190 3.65 19.35 2.99
N GLU A 191 2.94 18.23 3.11
CA GLU A 191 1.92 18.04 4.14
C GLU A 191 2.53 17.97 5.55
N ARG A 192 3.65 17.25 5.71
CA ARG A 192 4.40 17.18 6.97
C ARG A 192 4.95 18.56 7.34
N ALA A 193 5.49 19.30 6.37
CA ALA A 193 5.95 20.66 6.59
C ALA A 193 4.82 21.59 7.06
N ALA A 194 3.60 21.44 6.51
CA ALA A 194 2.43 22.19 6.94
C ALA A 194 2.02 21.86 8.39
N ILE A 195 2.02 20.58 8.78
CA ILE A 195 1.69 20.16 10.15
C ILE A 195 2.73 20.71 11.15
N ILE A 196 4.02 20.63 10.83
CA ILE A 196 5.09 21.17 11.69
C ILE A 196 4.98 22.69 11.83
N ARG A 197 4.65 23.40 10.74
CA ARG A 197 4.41 24.84 10.75
C ARG A 197 3.25 25.21 11.68
N ASP A 198 2.15 24.46 11.60
CA ASP A 198 0.96 24.72 12.42
C ASP A 198 1.25 24.46 13.91
N GLU A 199 2.04 23.42 14.25
CA GLU A 199 2.51 23.19 15.64
C GLU A 199 3.46 24.31 16.11
N MET A 200 4.39 24.76 15.26
CA MET A 200 5.26 25.91 15.58
C MET A 200 4.45 27.17 15.88
N GLN A 201 3.36 27.38 15.13
CA GLN A 201 2.47 28.52 15.31
C GLN A 201 1.67 28.39 16.61
N ALA A 202 1.09 27.22 16.89
CA ALA A 202 0.42 26.93 18.16
C ALA A 202 1.35 27.18 19.37
N VAL A 203 2.62 26.79 19.27
CA VAL A 203 3.63 27.01 20.31
C VAL A 203 4.04 28.49 20.44
N ARG A 204 3.96 29.28 19.37
CA ARG A 204 4.18 30.74 19.43
C ARG A 204 2.99 31.48 20.01
N ASP A 205 1.78 31.01 19.73
CA ASP A 205 0.51 31.64 20.08
C ASP A 205 0.05 31.33 21.52
N GLY A 206 0.81 30.54 22.27
CA GLY A 206 0.48 30.26 23.67
C GLY A 206 -0.20 28.91 23.93
N GLN A 207 -0.51 28.14 22.88
CA GLN A 207 -1.33 26.94 22.93
C GLN A 207 -0.53 25.69 23.31
N TYR A 208 0.25 25.79 24.38
CA TYR A 208 1.05 24.68 24.95
C TYR A 208 0.45 24.12 26.25
N ILE A 209 -0.76 24.58 26.61
CA ILE A 209 -1.57 24.07 27.72
C ILE A 209 -2.82 23.42 27.13
N SER A 210 -2.76 22.10 26.96
CA SER A 210 -3.89 21.18 26.98
C SER A 210 -3.43 19.86 27.54
#